data_AF-A0A9E0TM67-F1
#
_entry.id   AF-A0A9E0TM67-F1
#
_cell.length_a   1.000
_cell.length_b   1.000
_cell.length_c   1.000
_cell.angle_alpha   90.00
_cell.angle_beta   90.00
_cell.angle_gamma   90.00
#
_symmetry.space_group_name_H-M   'P 1'
#
loop_
_entity.id
_entity.type
_entity.pdbx_description
1 polymer ?
#
loop_
_entity_poly.entity_id
_entity_poly.type
_entity_poly.pdbx_seq_one_letter_code
_entity_poly.pdbx_strand_id
1 'polypeptide(L)'
;MAADVEKLPFTPNPTEYTFKASVETVAEAVSLIPKKSTRFADFFVANLPTTDGAKKILSLAKALGKVNSHDVYYYRSKPADYLALFDISLYETPAGSTRVTISTIGPRISVPGHGFNLHSFRFDQDRSIPVQPTTVEEYEILLLIGAIVGEKGMPPLSVPEDQKR
;
A
#
# COMPACT_ATOMS: atom_id res chain seq x y z
N MET A 1 12.36 22.47 -5.13
CA MET A 1 12.43 21.74 -3.83
C MET A 1 11.05 21.84 -3.18
N ALA A 2 10.43 20.72 -2.84
CA ALA A 2 9.09 20.64 -2.28
C ALA A 2 9.10 21.01 -0.78
N ALA A 3 9.28 22.30 -0.48
CA ALA A 3 9.47 22.80 0.89
C ALA A 3 8.24 22.67 1.82
N ASP A 4 7.09 22.28 1.27
CA ASP A 4 5.80 22.30 1.98
C ASP A 4 5.28 20.91 2.36
N VAL A 5 6.03 19.83 2.08
CA VAL A 5 5.62 18.44 2.39
C VAL A 5 6.40 17.92 3.60
N GLU A 6 5.67 17.60 4.67
CA GLU A 6 6.20 16.99 5.89
C GLU A 6 5.79 15.51 5.95
N LYS A 7 6.72 14.64 6.34
CA LYS A 7 6.46 13.23 6.66
C LYS A 7 6.67 13.04 8.16
N LEU A 8 5.66 12.56 8.87
CA LEU A 8 5.81 12.25 10.29
C LEU A 8 6.79 11.07 10.50
N PRO A 9 7.64 11.13 11.55
CA PRO A 9 8.52 10.03 11.90
C PRO A 9 7.76 8.89 12.58
N PHE A 10 8.11 7.65 12.26
CA PHE A 10 7.62 6.44 12.92
C PHE A 10 8.60 5.29 12.64
N THR A 11 8.49 4.21 13.41
CA THR A 11 9.29 2.99 13.19
C THR A 11 8.76 2.27 11.95
N PRO A 12 9.61 1.99 10.94
CA PRO A 12 9.20 1.28 9.74
C PRO A 12 8.57 -0.08 10.06
N ASN A 13 7.48 -0.41 9.37
CA ASN A 13 6.84 -1.71 9.48
C ASN A 13 7.50 -2.73 8.54
N PRO A 14 7.36 -4.03 8.82
CA PRO A 14 7.77 -5.08 7.89
C PRO A 14 7.03 -4.93 6.55
N THR A 15 7.77 -4.98 5.43
CA THR A 15 7.21 -5.07 4.08
C THR A 15 7.17 -6.49 3.56
N GLU A 16 7.56 -7.45 4.40
CA GLU A 16 7.54 -8.87 4.12
C GLU A 16 7.11 -9.70 5.33
N TYR A 17 6.47 -10.83 5.08
CA TYR A 17 6.07 -11.78 6.10
C TYR A 17 5.99 -13.20 5.54
N THR A 18 6.24 -14.21 6.38
CA THR A 18 6.11 -15.63 5.98
C THR A 18 4.88 -16.23 6.66
N PHE A 19 3.85 -16.54 5.87
CA PHE A 19 2.60 -17.15 6.33
C PHE A 19 2.71 -18.68 6.36
N LYS A 20 2.09 -19.29 7.37
CA LYS A 20 1.97 -20.75 7.51
C LYS A 20 0.82 -21.30 6.66
N ALA A 21 0.78 -20.90 5.38
CA ALA A 21 -0.23 -21.28 4.41
C ALA A 21 0.41 -21.48 3.02
N SER A 22 -0.24 -22.26 2.15
CA SER A 22 0.25 -22.47 0.78
C SER A 22 0.08 -21.22 -0.08
N VAL A 23 0.79 -21.16 -1.20
CA VAL A 23 0.74 -20.03 -2.13
C VAL A 23 -0.68 -19.84 -2.67
N GLU A 24 -1.41 -20.93 -2.91
CA GLU A 24 -2.80 -20.88 -3.39
C GLU A 24 -3.71 -20.21 -2.36
N THR A 25 -3.61 -20.61 -1.09
CA THR A 25 -4.41 -20.02 0.00
C THR A 25 -4.09 -18.54 0.18
N VAL A 26 -2.81 -18.17 0.13
CA VAL A 26 -2.39 -16.76 0.25
C VAL A 26 -2.84 -15.96 -0.97
N ALA A 27 -2.74 -16.50 -2.18
CA ALA A 27 -3.21 -15.85 -3.40
C ALA A 27 -4.73 -15.62 -3.38
N GLU A 28 -5.49 -16.59 -2.89
CA GLU A 28 -6.93 -16.44 -2.68
C GLU A 28 -7.20 -15.33 -1.65
N ALA A 29 -6.47 -15.28 -0.54
CA ALA A 29 -6.60 -14.22 0.45
C ALA A 29 -6.36 -12.83 -0.14
N VAL A 30 -5.33 -12.67 -0.99
CA VAL A 30 -5.07 -11.42 -1.71
C VAL A 30 -6.26 -11.00 -2.58
N SER A 31 -6.89 -11.95 -3.29
CA SER A 31 -8.06 -11.68 -4.12
C SER A 31 -9.31 -11.23 -3.34
N LEU A 32 -9.37 -11.54 -2.04
CA LEU A 32 -10.48 -11.19 -1.16
C LEU A 32 -10.30 -9.82 -0.49
N ILE A 33 -9.11 -9.23 -0.53
CA ILE A 33 -8.83 -7.93 0.10
C ILE A 33 -9.80 -6.82 -0.34
N PRO A 34 -10.06 -6.58 -1.65
CA PRO A 34 -10.98 -5.52 -2.06
C PRO A 34 -12.42 -5.73 -1.57
N LYS A 35 -12.83 -6.97 -1.26
CA LYS A 35 -14.14 -7.28 -0.68
C LYS A 35 -14.18 -7.07 0.83
N LYS A 36 -13.02 -7.13 1.51
CA LYS A 36 -12.90 -7.06 2.98
C LYS A 36 -12.46 -5.68 3.48
N SER A 37 -11.91 -4.83 2.62
CA SER A 37 -11.44 -3.50 2.99
C SER A 37 -11.87 -2.46 1.95
N THR A 38 -12.63 -1.46 2.40
CA THR A 38 -13.09 -0.33 1.58
C THR A 38 -11.93 0.59 1.17
N ARG A 39 -10.84 0.63 1.95
CA ARG A 39 -9.62 1.41 1.65
C ARG A 39 -8.91 0.95 0.36
N PHE A 40 -9.16 -0.30 0.05
CA PHE A 40 -8.48 -1.14 -0.89
C PHE A 40 -9.46 -1.65 -1.96
N ALA A 41 -10.62 -1.00 -2.11
CA ALA A 41 -11.70 -1.44 -2.98
C ALA A 41 -11.34 -1.42 -4.49
N ASP A 42 -10.44 -0.53 -4.93
CA ASP A 42 -10.06 -0.36 -6.34
C ASP A 42 -8.89 -1.25 -6.79
N PHE A 43 -8.77 -2.44 -6.21
CA PHE A 43 -7.70 -3.38 -6.51
C PHE A 43 -7.99 -4.25 -7.72
N PHE A 44 -7.01 -4.30 -8.63
CA PHE A 44 -6.92 -5.34 -9.64
C PHE A 44 -5.82 -6.32 -9.25
N VAL A 45 -6.14 -7.62 -9.28
CA VAL A 45 -5.18 -8.69 -9.08
C VAL A 45 -4.83 -9.25 -10.46
N ALA A 46 -3.62 -8.97 -10.93
CA ALA A 46 -3.09 -9.58 -12.15
C ALA A 46 -2.18 -10.74 -11.80
N ASN A 47 -2.48 -11.93 -12.33
CA ASN A 47 -1.57 -13.08 -12.26
C ASN A 47 -0.50 -12.91 -13.32
N LEU A 48 0.72 -12.52 -12.93
CA LEU A 48 1.85 -12.44 -13.84
C LEU A 48 2.59 -13.78 -13.90
N PRO A 49 3.15 -14.15 -15.06
CA PRO A 49 3.88 -15.40 -15.22
C PRO A 49 5.10 -15.45 -14.29
N THR A 50 5.26 -16.60 -13.64
CA THR A 50 6.39 -16.94 -12.79
C THR A 50 7.71 -16.76 -13.54
N THR A 51 8.61 -15.94 -13.02
CA THR A 51 10.03 -15.88 -13.42
C THR A 51 10.86 -16.37 -12.24
N ASP A 52 11.82 -17.27 -12.49
CA ASP A 52 12.79 -17.77 -11.49
C ASP A 52 12.22 -18.33 -10.18
N GLY A 53 11.43 -19.41 -10.25
CA GLY A 53 10.99 -20.17 -9.06
C GLY A 53 9.99 -19.44 -8.14
N ALA A 54 9.67 -18.18 -8.43
CA ALA A 54 8.68 -17.38 -7.71
C ALA A 54 7.26 -17.75 -8.14
N LYS A 55 6.59 -18.64 -7.39
CA LYS A 55 5.20 -18.98 -7.69
C LYS A 55 4.27 -17.78 -7.43
N LYS A 56 3.93 -17.09 -8.53
CA LYS A 56 2.92 -16.03 -8.70
C LYS A 56 3.35 -14.64 -8.19
N ILE A 57 3.51 -13.72 -9.14
CA ILE A 57 3.50 -12.28 -8.88
C ILE A 57 2.05 -11.83 -9.04
N LEU A 58 1.49 -11.28 -7.96
CA LEU A 58 0.18 -10.64 -7.93
C LEU A 58 0.40 -9.14 -7.86
N SER A 59 0.34 -8.44 -8.98
CA SER A 59 0.37 -6.97 -8.93
C SER A 59 -0.97 -6.46 -8.42
N LEU A 60 -0.94 -5.66 -7.35
CA LEU A 60 -2.07 -4.87 -6.85
C LEU A 60 -1.99 -3.47 -7.44
N ALA A 61 -2.65 -3.27 -8.58
CA ALA A 61 -2.84 -1.93 -9.09
C ALA A 61 -4.06 -1.29 -8.42
N LYS A 62 -3.85 -0.26 -7.59
CA LYS A 62 -4.91 0.70 -7.25
C LYS A 62 -5.00 1.76 -8.35
N ALA A 63 -6.20 2.01 -8.87
CA ALA A 63 -6.46 3.24 -9.61
C ALA A 63 -6.43 4.42 -8.61
N LEU A 64 -5.31 5.14 -8.52
CA LEU A 64 -5.17 6.52 -7.96
C LEU A 64 -6.27 6.95 -6.96
N GLY A 65 -6.38 6.31 -5.79
CA GLY A 65 -7.34 6.69 -4.76
C GLY A 65 -6.68 6.76 -3.38
N LYS A 66 -7.21 7.63 -2.50
CA LYS A 66 -6.65 7.92 -1.17
C LYS A 66 -6.35 6.64 -0.39
N VAL A 67 -5.13 6.49 0.12
CA VAL A 67 -4.71 5.33 0.94
C VAL A 67 -4.21 5.75 2.31
N ASN A 68 -3.99 7.04 2.61
CA ASN A 68 -3.52 7.50 3.92
C ASN A 68 -4.66 7.51 4.94
N SER A 69 -4.61 6.69 5.98
CA SER A 69 -5.53 6.77 7.14
C SER A 69 -4.85 7.23 8.43
N HIS A 70 -3.52 7.40 8.39
CA HIS A 70 -2.70 7.69 9.56
C HIS A 70 -2.03 9.06 9.45
N ASP A 71 -2.52 9.88 8.52
CA ASP A 71 -2.04 11.22 8.24
C ASP A 71 -0.51 11.32 8.22
N VAL A 72 0.16 10.36 7.56
CA VAL A 72 1.63 10.31 7.58
C VAL A 72 2.24 11.51 6.85
N TYR A 73 1.61 11.95 5.76
CA TYR A 73 2.02 13.10 4.97
C TYR A 73 1.15 14.31 5.25
N TYR A 74 1.80 15.46 5.42
CA TYR A 74 1.16 16.76 5.52
C TYR A 74 1.64 17.68 4.40
N TYR A 75 0.71 18.47 3.87
CA TYR A 75 1.01 19.59 2.99
C TYR A 75 0.44 20.86 3.63
N ARG A 76 1.30 21.84 3.91
CA ARG A 76 0.91 23.11 4.57
C ARG A 76 0.07 22.88 5.84
N SER A 77 0.54 21.98 6.70
CA SER A 77 -0.10 21.59 7.96
C SER A 77 -1.49 20.94 7.82
N LYS A 78 -1.86 20.47 6.63
CA LYS A 78 -3.07 19.67 6.40
C LYS A 78 -2.69 18.25 5.97
N PRO A 79 -3.40 17.22 6.45
CA PRO A 79 -3.20 15.86 5.95
C PRO A 79 -3.32 15.82 4.43
N ALA A 80 -2.38 15.14 3.80
CA ALA A 80 -2.34 14.93 2.36
C ALA A 80 -2.67 13.48 2.03
N ASP A 81 -3.42 13.29 0.95
CA ASP A 81 -3.84 11.97 0.52
C ASP A 81 -2.67 11.24 -0.12
N TYR A 82 -2.26 10.12 0.46
CA TYR A 82 -1.25 9.24 -0.13
C TYR A 82 -1.87 8.38 -1.23
N LEU A 83 -1.16 8.26 -2.35
CA LEU A 83 -1.52 7.50 -3.54
C LEU A 83 -0.31 6.64 -3.95
N ALA A 84 -0.50 5.34 -4.12
CA ALA A 84 0.54 4.43 -4.56
C ALA A 84 -0.02 3.18 -5.25
N LEU A 85 0.84 2.49 -5.99
CA LEU A 85 0.63 1.14 -6.51
C LEU A 85 1.43 0.15 -5.66
N PHE A 86 0.97 -1.10 -5.55
CA PHE A 86 1.68 -2.11 -4.76
C PHE A 86 1.89 -3.38 -5.59
N ASP A 87 3.10 -3.91 -5.58
CA ASP A 87 3.39 -5.23 -6.13
C ASP A 87 3.48 -6.23 -4.98
N ILE A 88 2.69 -7.31 -5.06
CA ILE A 88 2.77 -8.43 -4.13
C ILE A 88 3.46 -9.59 -4.85
N SER A 89 4.57 -10.03 -4.28
CA SER A 89 5.26 -11.23 -4.72
C SER A 89 5.07 -12.36 -3.71
N LEU A 90 4.65 -13.53 -4.21
CA LEU A 90 4.48 -14.73 -3.41
C LEU A 90 5.60 -15.73 -3.73
N TYR A 91 6.22 -16.27 -2.70
CA TYR A 91 7.28 -17.27 -2.82
C TYR A 91 6.96 -18.46 -1.94
N GLU A 92 6.88 -19.64 -2.56
CA GLU A 92 6.78 -20.88 -1.80
C GLU A 92 8.13 -21.18 -1.13
N THR A 93 8.09 -21.50 0.15
CA THR A 93 9.26 -21.94 0.90
C THR A 93 9.34 -23.47 0.91
N PRO A 94 10.53 -24.07 1.10
CA PRO A 94 10.67 -25.53 1.18
C PRO A 94 9.83 -26.21 2.28
N ALA A 95 9.45 -25.46 3.31
CA ALA A 95 8.63 -25.93 4.43
C ALA A 95 7.11 -25.92 4.13
N GLY A 96 6.69 -25.56 2.92
CA GLY A 96 5.27 -25.42 2.56
C GLY A 96 4.60 -24.14 3.06
N SER A 97 5.36 -23.23 3.68
CA SER A 97 4.92 -21.86 3.98
C SER A 97 5.12 -20.91 2.80
N THR A 98 4.47 -19.75 2.83
CA THR A 98 4.54 -18.75 1.76
C THR A 98 5.14 -17.45 2.28
N ARG A 99 6.26 -17.03 1.69
CA ARG A 99 6.81 -15.68 1.91
C ARG A 99 6.11 -14.70 0.98
N VAL A 100 5.64 -13.61 1.55
CA VAL A 100 4.97 -12.51 0.84
C VAL A 100 5.83 -11.28 1.00
N THR A 101 6.12 -10.63 -0.12
CA THR A 101 6.85 -9.36 -0.16
C THR A 101 6.00 -8.33 -0.88
N ILE A 102 5.85 -7.16 -0.28
CA ILE A 102 5.07 -6.05 -0.82
C ILE A 102 5.99 -4.89 -1.14
N SER A 103 5.95 -4.43 -2.39
CA SER A 103 6.77 -3.32 -2.88
C SER A 103 5.88 -2.17 -3.34
N THR A 104 6.22 -0.95 -2.95
CA THR A 104 5.47 0.24 -3.34
C THR A 104 6.04 0.85 -4.63
N ILE A 105 5.16 1.17 -5.58
CA ILE A 105 5.48 1.75 -6.87
C ILE A 105 4.82 3.12 -7.03
N GLY A 106 5.64 4.11 -7.43
CA GLY A 106 5.19 5.48 -7.72
C GLY A 106 4.46 6.19 -6.57
N PRO A 107 4.97 6.13 -5.33
CA PRO A 107 4.35 6.81 -4.18
C PRO A 107 4.30 8.33 -4.39
N ARG A 108 3.11 8.89 -4.18
CA ARG A 108 2.85 10.32 -4.35
C ARG A 108 1.76 10.78 -3.38
N ILE A 109 1.69 12.08 -3.12
CA ILE A 109 0.56 12.69 -2.42
C ILE A 109 -0.26 13.58 -3.34
N SER A 110 -1.58 13.61 -3.14
CA SER A 110 -2.47 14.60 -3.75
C SER A 110 -2.48 15.85 -2.89
N VAL A 111 -2.17 17.00 -3.47
CA VAL A 111 -2.26 18.30 -2.81
C VAL A 111 -3.15 19.24 -3.62
N PRO A 112 -3.94 20.11 -2.97
CA PRO A 112 -4.72 21.11 -3.67
C PRO A 112 -3.77 22.01 -4.47
N GLY A 113 -4.01 22.12 -5.77
CA GLY A 113 -3.18 22.87 -6.69
C GLY A 113 -4.02 23.72 -7.63
N HIS A 114 -3.45 24.84 -8.08
CA HIS A 114 -4.00 25.58 -9.20
C HIS A 114 -3.49 25.03 -10.54
N GLY A 115 -3.75 23.74 -10.80
CA GLY A 115 -3.39 23.11 -12.07
C GLY A 115 -4.39 23.48 -13.15
N PHE A 116 -3.91 23.99 -14.30
CA PHE A 116 -4.77 24.26 -15.46
C PHE A 116 -4.99 22.98 -16.26
N ASN A 117 -6.22 22.49 -16.27
CA ASN A 117 -6.62 21.41 -17.17
C ASN A 117 -7.10 22.01 -18.49
N LEU A 118 -6.32 21.84 -19.56
CA LEU A 118 -6.66 22.35 -20.89
C LEU A 118 -7.99 21.81 -21.44
N HIS A 119 -8.40 20.61 -21.02
CA HIS A 119 -9.64 19.97 -21.47
C HIS A 119 -10.89 20.41 -20.71
N SER A 120 -10.76 20.90 -19.47
CA SER A 120 -11.91 21.36 -18.67
C SER A 120 -11.90 22.85 -18.35
N PHE A 121 -10.86 23.59 -18.73
CA PHE A 121 -10.64 25.01 -18.37
C PHE A 121 -10.83 25.27 -16.86
N ARG A 122 -10.57 24.27 -16.03
CA ARG A 122 -10.63 24.38 -14.57
C ARG A 122 -9.23 24.63 -14.01
N PHE A 123 -9.17 25.56 -13.06
CA PHE A 123 -7.95 25.95 -12.35
C PHE A 123 -7.78 25.23 -11.02
N ASP A 124 -8.58 24.20 -10.74
CA ASP A 124 -8.61 23.51 -9.43
C ASP A 124 -8.35 22.01 -9.57
N GLN A 125 -7.34 21.63 -10.35
CA GLN A 125 -6.86 20.25 -10.32
C GLN A 125 -5.78 20.06 -9.26
N ASP A 126 -6.01 19.08 -8.40
CA ASP A 126 -5.01 18.57 -7.47
C ASP A 126 -3.71 18.25 -8.18
N ARG A 127 -2.61 18.66 -7.57
CA ARG A 127 -1.26 18.34 -8.01
C ARG A 127 -0.79 17.08 -7.29
N SER A 128 -0.18 16.16 -8.03
CA SER A 128 0.55 15.04 -7.43
C SER A 128 2.01 15.40 -7.15
N ILE A 129 2.48 15.17 -5.92
CA ILE A 129 3.89 15.35 -5.54
C ILE A 129 4.47 13.97 -5.19
N PRO A 130 5.54 13.50 -5.87
CA PRO A 130 6.23 12.26 -5.50
C PRO A 130 6.79 12.34 -4.08
N VAL A 131 6.61 11.27 -3.31
CA VAL A 131 7.12 11.15 -1.93
C VAL A 131 7.82 9.81 -1.73
N GLN A 132 8.45 9.60 -0.59
CA GLN A 132 8.93 8.26 -0.21
C GLN A 132 7.75 7.35 0.18
N PRO A 133 7.90 6.02 0.22
CA PRO A 133 6.87 5.13 0.77
C PRO A 133 6.83 5.19 2.31
N THR A 134 5.74 4.71 2.91
CA THR A 134 5.57 4.71 4.38
C THR A 134 5.67 3.34 5.03
N THR A 135 5.72 2.21 4.34
CA THR A 135 5.64 0.85 4.95
C THR A 135 4.34 0.56 5.72
N VAL A 136 3.52 1.56 6.07
CA VAL A 136 2.25 1.39 6.79
C VAL A 136 1.27 0.66 5.90
N GLU A 137 1.06 1.15 4.68
CA GLU A 137 0.13 0.52 3.72
C GLU A 137 0.57 -0.91 3.36
N GLU A 138 1.86 -1.14 3.14
CA GLU A 138 2.42 -2.46 2.88
C GLU A 138 2.10 -3.42 4.03
N TYR A 139 2.32 -3.00 5.27
CA TYR A 139 2.07 -3.88 6.41
C TYR A 139 0.59 -4.12 6.67
N GLU A 140 -0.28 -3.16 6.39
CA GLU A 140 -1.73 -3.36 6.48
C GLU A 140 -2.24 -4.39 5.48
N ILE A 141 -1.68 -4.41 4.27
CA ILE A 141 -1.98 -5.46 3.31
C ILE A 141 -1.54 -6.82 3.87
N LEU A 142 -0.35 -6.92 4.48
CA LEU A 142 0.11 -8.14 5.13
C LEU A 142 -0.80 -8.57 6.30
N LEU A 143 -1.24 -7.63 7.13
CA LEU A 143 -2.15 -7.90 8.24
C LEU A 143 -3.53 -8.38 7.75
N LEU A 144 -4.04 -7.82 6.65
CA LEU A 144 -5.29 -8.27 6.03
C LEU A 144 -5.16 -9.69 5.47
N ILE A 145 -4.04 -9.99 4.78
CA ILE A 145 -3.75 -11.36 4.33
C ILE A 145 -3.73 -12.29 5.54
N GLY A 146 -2.99 -11.94 6.60
CA GLY A 146 -2.91 -12.69 7.85
C GLY A 146 -4.26 -12.96 8.48
N ALA A 147 -5.12 -11.95 8.57
CA ALA A 147 -6.46 -12.09 9.10
C ALA A 147 -7.35 -13.04 8.27
N ILE A 148 -7.20 -13.02 6.94
CA ILE A 148 -7.98 -13.89 6.04
C ILE A 148 -7.49 -15.35 6.12
N VAL A 149 -6.17 -15.58 6.18
CA VAL A 149 -5.60 -16.93 6.27
C VAL A 149 -5.60 -17.50 7.69
N GLY A 150 -5.95 -16.69 8.69
CA GLY A 150 -5.98 -17.09 10.11
C GLY A 150 -4.60 -17.14 10.79
N GLU A 151 -3.63 -16.39 10.27
CA GLU A 151 -2.30 -16.25 10.88
C GLU A 151 -2.39 -15.56 12.24
N LYS A 152 -1.61 -16.05 13.21
CA LYS A 152 -1.62 -15.55 14.60
C LYS A 152 -0.24 -15.04 14.99
N GLY A 153 -0.22 -14.00 15.82
CA GLY A 153 1.02 -13.46 16.39
C GLY A 153 1.81 -12.53 15.46
N MET A 154 1.15 -11.97 14.44
CA MET A 154 1.74 -10.87 13.67
C MET A 154 1.95 -9.65 14.59
N PRO A 155 3.09 -8.95 14.48
CA PRO A 155 3.32 -7.69 15.20
C PRO A 155 2.19 -6.66 14.98
N PRO A 156 1.95 -5.76 15.95
CA PRO A 156 1.02 -4.66 15.74
C PRO A 156 1.56 -3.66 14.71
N LEU A 157 0.64 -2.99 14.00
CA LEU A 157 0.98 -1.90 13.08
C LEU A 157 1.60 -0.72 13.86
N SER A 158 2.79 -0.31 13.45
CA SER A 158 3.43 0.92 13.90
C SER A 158 2.95 2.08 13.02
N VAL A 159 2.39 3.10 13.66
CA VAL A 159 1.92 4.34 13.00
C VAL A 159 2.54 5.53 13.71
N PRO A 160 2.66 6.69 13.04
CA PRO A 160 3.03 7.91 13.74
C PRO A 160 2.08 8.12 14.92
N GLU A 161 2.62 8.43 16.10
CA GLU A 161 1.79 8.88 17.22
C GLU A 161 1.04 10.13 16.78
N ASP A 162 -0.25 10.22 17.13
CA ASP A 162 -1.06 11.42 16.94
C ASP A 162 -0.33 12.60 17.61
N GLN A 163 0.47 13.32 16.83
CA GLN A 163 0.91 14.64 17.23
C GLN A 163 -0.36 15.49 17.13
N LYS A 164 -1.07 15.62 18.25
CA LYS A 164 -2.06 16.68 18.45
C LYS A 164 -1.36 18.00 18.09
N ARG A 165 -1.51 18.45 16.84
CA ARG A 165 -1.00 19.72 16.32
C ARG A 165 -2.17 20.64 16.06
#